data_AF-A0A9P4J4M7-F1
#
_entry.id   AF-A0A9P4J4M7-F1
#
_cell.length_a   1.000
_cell.length_b   1.000
_cell.length_c   1.000
_cell.angle_alpha   90.00
_cell.angle_beta   90.00
_cell.angle_gamma   90.00
#
_symmetry.space_group_name_H-M   'P 1'
#
loop_
_entity.id
_entity.type
_entity.pdbx_description
1 polymer ?
#
loop_
_entity_poly.entity_id
_entity_poly.type
_entity_poly.pdbx_seq_one_letter_code
_entity_poly.pdbx_strand_id
1 'polypeptide(L)'
;MPAAEKDKANVHKLALKGSSKLVTEFFEYCIHTILFQRGVYPPEDFTAVKKYGLNMLVSQDDQVKAYIKKIMSQLNKWMLKSKISKLVIVITSKETGENLERWQFDVQIFGKDGKSQASSATAAGNENAADGSAGVSSDKTDPEIQAEIQSIFRQITASVTFLPMLDGNCTFNVLVYADADSDVPLEWGDSDAREIKNGEKVQLRSFSTNNHRVDTLVSYRLGE
;
A
#
# COMPACT_ATOMS: atom_id res chain seq x y z
N MET A 1 -24.21 -4.79 33.52
CA MET A 1 -23.39 -3.96 32.61
C MET A 1 -22.56 -4.73 31.54
N PRO A 2 -22.73 -6.03 31.22
CA PRO A 2 -21.84 -6.71 30.23
C PRO A 2 -22.27 -6.58 28.74
N ALA A 3 -23.51 -6.17 28.45
CA ALA A 3 -24.01 -6.13 27.06
C ALA A 3 -23.40 -4.97 26.24
N ALA A 4 -23.33 -3.78 26.82
CA ALA A 4 -22.85 -2.58 26.11
C ALA A 4 -21.37 -2.63 25.72
N GLU A 5 -20.51 -3.29 26.52
CA GLU A 5 -19.10 -3.50 26.17
C GLU A 5 -18.93 -4.52 25.05
N LYS A 6 -19.73 -5.59 25.07
CA LYS A 6 -19.74 -6.62 24.02
C LYS A 6 -20.22 -6.05 22.68
N ASP A 7 -21.22 -5.18 22.69
CA ASP A 7 -21.74 -4.53 21.49
C ASP A 7 -20.72 -3.56 20.89
N LYS A 8 -20.04 -2.74 21.70
CA LYS A 8 -18.95 -1.86 21.24
C LYS A 8 -17.79 -2.65 20.63
N ALA A 9 -17.39 -3.77 21.25
CA ALA A 9 -16.33 -4.63 20.72
C ALA A 9 -16.70 -5.24 19.36
N ASN A 10 -17.96 -5.65 19.17
CA ASN A 10 -18.46 -6.18 17.89
C ASN A 10 -18.48 -5.12 16.79
N VAL A 11 -18.91 -3.89 17.10
CA VAL A 11 -18.92 -2.77 16.14
C VAL A 11 -17.50 -2.41 15.71
N HIS A 12 -16.56 -2.31 16.66
CA HIS A 12 -15.15 -2.05 16.36
C HIS A 12 -14.54 -3.15 15.46
N LYS A 13 -14.81 -4.42 15.76
CA LYS A 13 -14.35 -5.55 14.93
C LYS A 13 -14.92 -5.52 13.52
N LEU A 14 -16.17 -5.09 13.36
CA LEU A 14 -16.81 -4.92 12.05
C LEU A 14 -16.18 -3.77 11.26
N ALA A 15 -15.93 -2.63 11.91
CA ALA A 15 -15.27 -1.48 11.29
C ALA A 15 -13.84 -1.80 10.84
N LEU A 16 -13.07 -2.52 11.68
CA LEU A 16 -11.73 -2.98 11.33
C LEU A 16 -11.78 -3.89 10.09
N LYS A 17 -12.71 -4.84 10.06
CA LYS A 17 -12.89 -5.75 8.92
C LYS A 17 -13.23 -5.01 7.62
N GLY A 18 -14.10 -4.01 7.69
CA GLY A 18 -14.44 -3.17 6.53
C GLY A 18 -13.21 -2.42 6.01
N SER A 19 -12.48 -1.78 6.92
CA SER A 19 -11.27 -1.02 6.60
C SER A 19 -10.14 -1.92 6.04
N SER A 20 -9.88 -3.09 6.64
CA SER A 20 -8.89 -4.06 6.11
C SER A 20 -9.23 -4.54 4.70
N LYS A 21 -10.52 -4.75 4.41
CA LYS A 21 -10.97 -5.13 3.07
C LYS A 21 -10.71 -4.00 2.06
N LEU A 22 -11.01 -2.75 2.42
CA LEU A 22 -10.77 -1.59 1.57
C LEU A 22 -9.29 -1.40 1.28
N VAL A 23 -8.42 -1.50 2.29
CA VAL A 23 -6.96 -1.38 2.11
C VAL A 23 -6.40 -2.53 1.26
N THR A 24 -6.88 -3.76 1.46
CA THR A 24 -6.48 -4.90 0.62
C THR A 24 -6.88 -4.69 -0.85
N GLU A 25 -8.11 -4.21 -1.09
CA GLU A 25 -8.58 -3.88 -2.43
C GLU A 25 -7.75 -2.76 -3.06
N PHE A 26 -7.42 -1.71 -2.30
CA PHE A 26 -6.52 -0.66 -2.75
C PHE A 26 -5.16 -1.23 -3.21
N PHE A 27 -4.57 -2.16 -2.46
CA PHE A 27 -3.30 -2.79 -2.82
C PHE A 27 -3.39 -3.65 -4.08
N GLU A 28 -4.48 -4.39 -4.27
CA GLU A 28 -4.72 -5.17 -5.50
C GLU A 28 -4.69 -4.26 -6.73
N TYR A 29 -5.41 -3.14 -6.69
CA TYR A 29 -5.42 -2.17 -7.78
C TYR A 29 -4.08 -1.44 -7.94
N CYS A 30 -3.32 -1.20 -6.87
CA CYS A 30 -1.97 -0.64 -6.96
C CYS A 30 -1.02 -1.58 -7.71
N ILE A 31 -1.06 -2.89 -7.41
CA ILE A 31 -0.24 -3.88 -8.11
C ILE A 31 -0.59 -3.86 -9.60
N HIS A 32 -1.86 -3.98 -9.97
CA HIS A 32 -2.24 -3.94 -11.38
C HIS A 32 -1.85 -2.62 -12.08
N THR A 33 -2.05 -1.49 -11.41
CA THR A 33 -1.70 -0.17 -11.96
C THR A 33 -0.20 -0.05 -12.19
N ILE A 34 0.64 -0.45 -11.24
CA ILE A 34 2.10 -0.40 -11.37
C ILE A 34 2.58 -1.34 -12.47
N LEU A 35 2.06 -2.58 -12.52
CA LEU A 35 2.43 -3.55 -13.55
C LEU A 35 2.15 -3.02 -14.97
N PHE A 36 1.01 -2.35 -15.16
CA PHE A 36 0.67 -1.71 -16.42
C PHE A 36 1.53 -0.48 -16.71
N GLN A 37 1.57 0.48 -15.78
CA GLN A 37 2.24 1.78 -15.97
C GLN A 37 3.75 1.68 -16.13
N ARG A 38 4.34 0.62 -15.58
CA ARG A 38 5.78 0.34 -15.70
C ARG A 38 6.09 -0.68 -16.79
N GLY A 39 5.09 -1.12 -17.58
CA GLY A 39 5.29 -2.03 -18.70
C GLY A 39 5.87 -3.38 -18.31
N VAL A 40 5.62 -3.86 -17.07
CA VAL A 40 6.09 -5.18 -16.61
C VAL A 40 5.37 -6.29 -17.38
N TYR A 41 4.10 -6.03 -17.73
CA TYR A 41 3.31 -6.84 -18.64
C TYR A 41 2.83 -5.98 -19.82
N PRO A 42 2.64 -6.59 -21.00
CA PRO A 42 2.13 -5.89 -22.18
C PRO A 42 0.76 -5.23 -21.93
N PRO A 43 0.47 -4.06 -22.55
CA PRO A 43 -0.79 -3.36 -22.36
C PRO A 43 -2.03 -4.15 -22.82
N GLU A 44 -1.88 -5.04 -23.81
CA GLU A 44 -2.94 -5.93 -24.29
C GLU A 44 -3.41 -6.95 -23.25
N ASP A 45 -2.59 -7.24 -22.23
CA ASP A 45 -2.95 -8.14 -21.13
C ASP A 45 -3.80 -7.44 -20.06
N PHE A 46 -4.23 -6.20 -20.28
CA PHE A 46 -5.03 -5.43 -19.33
C PHE A 46 -6.36 -4.99 -19.91
N THR A 47 -7.34 -4.87 -19.01
CA THR A 47 -8.67 -4.37 -19.33
C THR A 47 -9.12 -3.30 -18.37
N ALA A 48 -9.90 -2.37 -18.89
CA ALA A 48 -10.44 -1.27 -18.11
C ALA A 48 -11.66 -1.71 -17.30
N VAL A 49 -11.64 -1.41 -16.00
CA VAL A 49 -12.75 -1.58 -15.08
C VAL A 49 -13.02 -0.27 -14.35
N LYS A 50 -14.29 0.04 -14.08
CA LYS A 50 -14.65 1.24 -13.31
C LYS A 50 -14.47 0.96 -11.83
N LYS A 51 -13.54 1.66 -11.19
CA LYS A 51 -13.32 1.57 -9.74
C LYS A 51 -12.83 2.90 -9.18
N TYR A 52 -13.28 3.24 -7.97
CA TYR A 52 -12.97 4.52 -7.32
C TYR A 52 -13.30 5.72 -8.22
N GLY A 53 -14.32 5.66 -9.08
CA GLY A 53 -14.61 6.74 -10.03
C GLY A 53 -13.57 6.94 -11.14
N LEU A 54 -12.63 6.00 -11.32
CA LEU A 54 -11.61 5.99 -12.37
C LEU A 54 -11.79 4.77 -13.29
N ASN A 55 -11.23 4.84 -14.49
CA ASN A 55 -11.01 3.67 -15.34
C ASN A 55 -9.68 3.03 -14.92
N MET A 56 -9.75 2.04 -14.06
CA MET A 56 -8.60 1.29 -13.57
C MET A 56 -8.27 0.15 -14.54
N LEU A 57 -7.01 -0.23 -14.64
CA LEU A 57 -6.58 -1.35 -15.47
C LEU A 57 -6.31 -2.55 -14.58
N VAL A 58 -6.84 -3.71 -14.96
CA VAL A 58 -6.64 -4.99 -14.29
C VAL A 58 -6.17 -6.02 -15.31
N SER A 59 -5.27 -6.91 -14.90
CA SER A 59 -4.76 -7.94 -15.81
C SER A 59 -5.87 -8.91 -16.20
N GLN A 60 -5.86 -9.37 -17.45
CA GLN A 60 -6.69 -10.46 -17.97
C GLN A 60 -5.97 -11.81 -17.93
N ASP A 61 -4.65 -11.83 -17.71
CA ASP A 61 -3.87 -13.06 -17.59
C ASP A 61 -4.24 -13.81 -16.30
N ASP A 62 -4.69 -15.06 -16.45
CA ASP A 62 -5.19 -15.85 -15.33
C ASP A 62 -4.09 -16.27 -14.36
N GLN A 63 -2.84 -16.41 -14.80
CA GLN A 63 -1.71 -16.71 -13.91
C GLN A 63 -1.36 -15.50 -13.04
N VAL A 64 -1.30 -14.31 -13.63
CA VAL A 64 -1.08 -13.04 -12.93
C VAL A 64 -2.20 -12.78 -11.92
N LYS A 65 -3.46 -12.93 -12.34
CA LYS A 65 -4.62 -12.80 -11.45
C LYS A 65 -4.59 -13.81 -10.31
N ALA A 66 -4.28 -15.08 -10.60
CA ALA A 66 -4.18 -16.11 -9.56
C ALA A 66 -3.06 -15.80 -8.57
N TYR A 67 -1.90 -15.34 -9.06
CA TYR A 67 -0.77 -14.95 -8.23
C TYR A 67 -1.11 -13.77 -7.31
N ILE A 68 -1.65 -12.68 -7.86
CA ILE A 68 -2.08 -11.50 -7.08
C ILE A 68 -3.14 -11.89 -6.06
N LYS A 69 -4.13 -12.71 -6.45
CA LYS A 69 -5.18 -13.19 -5.56
C LYS A 69 -4.63 -13.99 -4.37
N LYS A 70 -3.61 -14.84 -4.58
CA LYS A 70 -2.94 -15.56 -3.49
C LYS A 70 -2.31 -14.59 -2.49
N ILE A 71 -1.61 -13.58 -2.99
CA ILE A 71 -0.99 -12.54 -2.16
C ILE A 71 -2.07 -11.80 -1.37
N MET A 72 -3.13 -11.30 -2.03
CA MET A 72 -4.20 -10.55 -1.39
C MET A 72 -4.97 -11.36 -0.34
N SER A 73 -5.17 -12.66 -0.57
CA SER A 73 -5.79 -13.57 0.40
C SER A 73 -5.00 -13.64 1.70
N GLN A 74 -3.67 -13.75 1.61
CA GLN A 74 -2.81 -13.77 2.80
C GLN A 74 -2.70 -12.38 3.45
N LEU A 75 -2.55 -11.34 2.63
CA LEU A 75 -2.49 -9.95 3.08
C LEU A 75 -3.70 -9.57 3.93
N ASN A 76 -4.90 -9.94 3.48
CA ASN A 76 -6.14 -9.69 4.24
C ASN A 76 -6.13 -10.37 5.62
N LYS A 77 -5.55 -11.57 5.75
CA LYS A 77 -5.44 -12.26 7.06
C LYS A 77 -4.50 -11.49 8.01
N TRP A 78 -3.35 -11.04 7.51
CA TRP A 78 -2.41 -10.26 8.32
C TRP A 78 -2.97 -8.88 8.68
N MET A 79 -3.67 -8.22 7.76
CA MET A 79 -4.39 -6.96 8.01
C MET A 79 -5.42 -7.12 9.14
N LEU A 80 -6.27 -8.14 9.08
CA LEU A 80 -7.30 -8.40 10.11
C LEU A 80 -6.69 -8.71 11.50
N LYS A 81 -5.52 -9.34 11.53
CA LYS A 81 -4.77 -9.62 12.77
C LYS A 81 -3.90 -8.43 13.21
N SER A 82 -3.89 -7.33 12.47
CA SER A 82 -3.02 -6.17 12.71
C SER A 82 -1.53 -6.50 12.74
N LYS A 83 -1.13 -7.49 11.92
CA LYS A 83 0.20 -8.09 11.88
C LYS A 83 1.11 -7.56 10.77
N ILE A 84 0.62 -6.67 9.93
CA ILE A 84 1.38 -6.07 8.83
C ILE A 84 1.71 -4.62 9.12
N SER A 85 2.92 -4.22 8.74
CA SER A 85 3.39 -2.83 8.78
C SER A 85 3.70 -2.26 7.39
N LYS A 86 4.06 -3.09 6.39
CA LYS A 86 4.36 -2.62 5.03
C LYS A 86 4.01 -3.64 3.96
N LEU A 87 3.58 -3.16 2.80
CA LEU A 87 3.57 -3.89 1.53
C LEU A 87 4.60 -3.24 0.60
N VAL A 88 5.42 -4.04 -0.09
CA VAL A 88 6.42 -3.53 -1.03
C VAL A 88 6.34 -4.28 -2.35
N ILE A 89 6.34 -3.55 -3.46
CA ILE A 89 6.42 -4.09 -4.81
C ILE A 89 7.78 -3.68 -5.37
N VAL A 90 8.60 -4.67 -5.71
CA VAL A 90 9.94 -4.47 -6.27
C VAL A 90 9.89 -4.80 -7.75
N ILE A 91 10.38 -3.90 -8.59
CA ILE A 91 10.60 -4.13 -10.02
C ILE A 91 12.10 -4.40 -10.22
N THR A 92 12.42 -5.50 -10.88
CA THR A 92 13.78 -5.99 -11.07
C THR A 92 14.04 -6.24 -12.55
N SER A 93 15.20 -5.81 -13.06
CA SER A 93 15.64 -6.17 -14.42
C SER A 93 15.89 -7.67 -14.49
N LYS A 94 15.32 -8.34 -15.50
CA LYS A 94 15.64 -9.76 -15.74
C LYS A 94 17.04 -9.97 -16.28
N GLU A 95 17.62 -8.94 -16.91
CA GLU A 95 18.94 -9.02 -17.53
C GLU A 95 20.06 -8.87 -16.51
N THR A 96 19.97 -7.85 -15.65
CA THR A 96 21.01 -7.56 -14.65
C THR A 96 20.72 -8.17 -13.28
N GLY A 97 19.46 -8.52 -13.01
CA GLY A 97 19.01 -8.97 -11.68
C GLY A 97 18.91 -7.83 -10.65
N GLU A 98 19.06 -6.58 -11.07
CA GLU A 98 19.07 -5.44 -10.17
C GLU A 98 17.69 -4.84 -9.95
N ASN A 99 17.44 -4.34 -8.74
CA ASN A 99 16.19 -3.68 -8.37
C ASN A 99 16.18 -2.25 -8.92
N LEU A 100 15.24 -1.97 -9.82
CA LEU A 100 15.09 -0.69 -10.50
C LEU A 100 14.14 0.24 -9.75
N GLU A 101 13.04 -0.32 -9.23
CA GLU A 101 12.03 0.42 -8.49
C GLU A 101 11.55 -0.37 -7.28
N ARG A 102 11.23 0.35 -6.20
CA ARG A 102 10.70 -0.20 -4.95
C ARG A 102 9.55 0.68 -4.48
N TRP A 103 8.35 0.22 -4.78
CA TRP A 103 7.10 0.86 -4.37
C TRP A 103 6.71 0.35 -2.98
N GLN A 104 6.83 1.22 -1.99
CA GLN A 104 6.52 0.96 -0.60
C GLN A 104 5.17 1.55 -0.21
N PHE A 105 4.37 0.76 0.48
CA PHE A 105 3.15 1.17 1.15
C PHE A 105 3.28 0.88 2.64
N ASP A 106 3.44 1.92 3.44
CA ASP A 106 3.50 1.80 4.90
C ASP A 106 2.09 1.80 5.47
N VAL A 107 1.77 0.82 6.31
CA VAL A 107 0.45 0.62 6.92
C VAL A 107 0.54 0.93 8.40
N GLN A 108 -0.18 1.97 8.82
CA GLN A 108 -0.37 2.32 10.22
C GLN A 108 -1.77 1.89 10.63
N ILE A 109 -1.88 1.07 11.68
CA ILE A 109 -3.17 0.57 12.18
C ILE A 109 -3.50 1.31 13.48
N PHE A 110 -4.58 2.08 13.44
CA PHE A 110 -5.04 2.82 14.60
C PHE A 110 -5.60 1.86 15.65
N GLY A 111 -5.28 2.10 16.93
CA GLY A 111 -5.73 1.25 18.05
C GLY A 111 -4.86 0.03 18.35
N LYS A 112 -3.71 -0.16 17.67
CA LYS A 112 -2.71 -1.19 18.05
C LYS A 112 -2.09 -0.91 19.43
N ASP A 113 -2.10 0.35 19.88
CA ASP A 113 -1.56 0.79 21.16
C ASP A 113 -2.64 1.35 22.10
N GLY A 114 -3.08 0.53 23.06
CA GLY A 114 -3.78 0.99 24.28
C GLY A 114 -2.83 1.65 25.29
N LYS A 115 -1.72 2.25 24.84
CA LYS A 115 -0.79 2.99 25.70
C LYS A 115 -0.68 4.42 25.19
N SER A 116 -1.22 5.31 26.00
CA SER A 116 -1.02 6.75 25.97
C SER A 116 0.45 7.10 25.68
N GLN A 117 0.74 7.62 24.48
CA GLN A 117 1.87 8.50 24.31
C GLN A 117 1.37 9.93 24.38
N ALA A 118 1.37 10.45 25.62
CA ALA A 118 1.59 11.87 25.82
C ALA A 118 3.06 12.12 25.48
N SER A 119 3.33 12.78 24.36
CA SER A 119 4.63 13.38 24.09
C SER A 119 4.43 14.86 23.79
N SER A 120 4.93 15.64 24.74
CA SER A 120 5.12 17.08 24.75
C SER A 120 5.73 17.61 23.45
N ALA A 121 5.04 18.53 22.80
CA ALA A 121 5.60 19.37 21.77
C ALA A 121 6.40 20.52 22.41
N THR A 122 7.72 20.51 22.23
CA THR A 122 8.54 21.73 22.29
C THR A 122 8.71 22.25 20.87
N ALA A 123 8.35 23.52 20.68
CA ALA A 123 8.36 24.23 19.43
C ALA A 123 9.79 24.57 18.96
N ALA A 124 10.07 24.38 17.68
CA ALA A 124 11.05 25.14 16.91
C ALA A 124 10.63 25.10 15.43
N GLY A 125 10.38 26.27 14.85
CA GLY A 125 9.72 26.42 13.55
C GLY A 125 10.59 26.11 12.34
N ASN A 126 9.93 25.67 11.27
CA ASN A 126 10.35 25.97 9.91
C ASN A 126 9.12 25.95 8.99
N GLU A 127 8.91 27.04 8.27
CA GLU A 127 7.70 27.38 7.54
C GLU A 127 7.77 26.83 6.10
N ASN A 128 7.38 25.56 5.91
CA ASN A 128 6.85 25.01 4.65
C ASN A 128 6.45 23.54 4.81
N ALA A 129 5.25 23.30 5.34
CA ALA A 129 4.56 22.02 5.22
C ALA A 129 3.07 22.28 5.33
N ALA A 130 2.37 22.21 4.20
CA ALA A 130 0.92 22.23 4.20
C ALA A 130 0.40 20.92 4.81
N ASP A 131 -0.21 21.09 5.97
CA ASP A 131 -1.22 20.27 6.63
C ASP A 131 -0.80 18.88 7.16
N GLY A 132 -0.08 18.92 8.28
CA GLY A 132 0.07 17.79 9.19
C GLY A 132 -0.80 17.96 10.43
N SER A 133 -2.12 17.77 10.31
CA SER A 133 -2.98 17.57 11.48
C SER A 133 -3.00 16.09 11.88
N ALA A 134 -2.02 15.70 12.71
CA ALA A 134 -2.13 14.49 13.52
C ALA A 134 -3.10 14.75 14.67
N GLY A 135 -4.22 14.03 14.71
CA GLY A 135 -5.06 13.93 15.91
C GLY A 135 -6.55 13.91 15.63
N VAL A 136 -7.20 12.87 16.16
CA VAL A 136 -8.64 12.64 16.30
C VAL A 136 -9.33 12.03 15.07
N SER A 137 -9.79 10.80 15.29
CA SER A 137 -10.78 10.07 14.51
C SER A 137 -12.04 10.91 14.24
N SER A 138 -12.02 11.73 13.19
CA SER A 138 -13.24 12.12 12.50
C SER A 138 -13.72 10.90 11.70
N ASP A 139 -14.99 10.51 11.84
CA ASP A 139 -15.58 9.49 10.98
C ASP A 139 -15.50 9.95 9.52
N LYS A 140 -14.43 9.52 8.83
CA LYS A 140 -14.25 9.84 7.42
C LYS A 140 -15.33 9.14 6.63
N THR A 141 -15.98 9.87 5.74
CA THR A 141 -17.03 9.33 4.89
C THR A 141 -16.43 8.54 3.72
N ASP A 142 -17.18 7.55 3.21
CA ASP A 142 -16.73 6.76 2.06
C ASP A 142 -16.32 7.62 0.83
N PRO A 143 -17.04 8.71 0.46
CA PRO A 143 -16.63 9.59 -0.63
C PRO A 143 -15.27 10.27 -0.42
N GLU A 144 -14.96 10.69 0.81
CA GLU A 144 -13.68 11.31 1.14
C GLU A 144 -12.53 10.30 1.00
N ILE A 145 -12.72 9.09 1.53
CA ILE A 145 -11.74 8.00 1.39
C ILE A 145 -11.53 7.65 -0.09
N GLN A 146 -12.61 7.58 -0.87
CA GLN A 146 -12.52 7.35 -2.31
C GLN A 146 -11.76 8.47 -3.04
N ALA A 147 -11.97 9.74 -2.67
CA ALA A 147 -11.25 10.87 -3.26
C ALA A 147 -9.76 10.84 -2.94
N GLU A 148 -9.37 10.46 -1.71
CA GLU A 148 -7.96 10.26 -1.35
C GLU A 148 -7.33 9.14 -2.17
N ILE A 149 -8.01 7.99 -2.29
CA ILE A 149 -7.56 6.86 -3.11
C ILE A 149 -7.41 7.26 -4.58
N GLN A 150 -8.38 8.00 -5.14
CA GLN A 150 -8.30 8.53 -6.50
C GLN A 150 -7.05 9.38 -6.71
N SER A 151 -6.76 10.26 -5.74
CA SER A 151 -5.60 11.14 -5.79
C SER A 151 -4.30 10.34 -5.83
N ILE A 152 -4.21 9.21 -5.11
CA ILE A 152 -3.03 8.35 -5.11
C ILE A 152 -2.87 7.66 -6.46
N PHE A 153 -3.92 7.08 -7.03
CA PHE A 153 -3.83 6.44 -8.37
C PHE A 153 -3.42 7.44 -9.46
N ARG A 154 -3.91 8.67 -9.39
CA ARG A 154 -3.46 9.75 -10.28
C ARG A 154 -1.99 10.08 -10.07
N GLN A 155 -1.51 10.11 -8.83
CA GLN A 155 -0.09 10.33 -8.55
C GLN A 155 0.81 9.17 -8.97
N ILE A 156 0.40 7.91 -8.80
CA ILE A 156 1.13 6.74 -9.30
C ILE A 156 1.26 6.80 -10.83
N THR A 157 0.20 7.23 -11.52
CA THR A 157 0.24 7.40 -12.98
C THR A 157 1.11 8.58 -13.37
N ALA A 158 0.99 9.71 -12.66
CA ALA A 158 1.82 10.90 -12.92
C ALA A 158 3.29 10.66 -12.60
N SER A 159 3.63 9.78 -11.65
CA SER A 159 5.03 9.57 -11.27
C SER A 159 5.86 8.94 -12.38
N VAL A 160 5.22 8.18 -13.27
CA VAL A 160 5.84 7.63 -14.48
C VAL A 160 6.55 8.70 -15.32
N THR A 161 6.09 9.97 -15.28
CA THR A 161 6.70 11.02 -16.10
C THR A 161 8.06 11.49 -15.59
N PHE A 162 8.40 11.21 -14.33
CA PHE A 162 9.70 11.56 -13.74
C PHE A 162 10.54 10.33 -13.37
N LEU A 163 9.96 9.13 -13.40
CA LEU A 163 10.70 7.88 -13.23
C LEU A 163 11.50 7.58 -14.51
N PRO A 164 12.73 7.07 -14.41
CA PRO A 164 13.49 6.62 -15.57
C PRO A 164 12.72 5.58 -16.39
N MET A 165 13.02 5.54 -17.69
CA MET A 165 12.51 4.47 -18.53
C MET A 165 13.11 3.14 -18.08
N LEU A 166 12.29 2.10 -18.03
CA LEU A 166 12.76 0.76 -17.73
C LEU A 166 13.19 0.12 -19.05
N ASP A 167 14.49 -0.14 -19.18
CA ASP A 167 15.03 -0.82 -20.35
C ASP A 167 14.92 -2.34 -20.20
N GLY A 168 14.46 -2.99 -21.27
CA GLY A 168 14.38 -4.45 -21.34
C GLY A 168 13.27 -5.08 -20.50
N ASN A 169 13.35 -6.40 -20.34
CA ASN A 169 12.30 -7.16 -19.67
C ASN A 169 12.45 -7.08 -18.15
N CYS A 170 11.40 -6.60 -17.47
CA CYS A 170 11.34 -6.57 -16.01
C CYS A 170 10.54 -7.75 -15.45
N THR A 171 10.79 -8.05 -14.17
CA THR A 171 9.95 -8.90 -13.32
C THR A 171 9.54 -8.10 -12.08
N PHE A 172 8.56 -8.59 -11.35
CA PHE A 172 8.19 -8.00 -10.06
C PHE A 172 8.18 -9.04 -8.94
N ASN A 173 8.43 -8.57 -7.72
CA ASN A 173 8.27 -9.34 -6.49
C ASN A 173 7.46 -8.53 -5.49
N VAL A 174 6.68 -9.21 -4.65
CA VAL A 174 5.93 -8.58 -3.57
C VAL A 174 6.50 -9.04 -2.24
N LEU A 175 6.86 -8.08 -1.40
CA LEU A 175 7.34 -8.28 -0.04
C LEU A 175 6.31 -7.74 0.95
N VAL A 176 6.21 -8.38 2.11
CA VAL A 176 5.36 -7.93 3.21
C VAL A 176 6.20 -7.88 4.47
N TYR A 177 6.12 -6.76 5.19
CA TYR A 177 6.71 -6.62 6.51
C TYR A 177 5.63 -6.95 7.53
N ALA A 178 5.78 -8.08 8.21
CA ALA A 178 4.88 -8.53 9.25
C ALA A 178 5.59 -8.62 10.60
N ASP A 179 4.83 -8.63 11.70
CA ASP A 179 5.37 -8.83 13.04
C ASP A 179 6.04 -10.22 13.12
N ALA A 180 7.14 -10.34 13.86
CA ALA A 180 7.96 -11.57 13.92
C ALA A 180 7.20 -12.82 14.44
N ASP A 181 6.09 -12.63 15.14
CA ASP A 181 5.22 -13.69 15.67
C ASP A 181 4.04 -14.02 14.73
N SER A 182 4.06 -13.54 13.49
CA SER A 182 3.01 -13.78 12.51
C SER A 182 3.07 -15.19 11.92
N ASP A 183 1.92 -15.80 11.69
CA ASP A 183 1.84 -17.06 10.94
C ASP A 183 2.28 -16.84 9.47
N VAL A 184 3.41 -17.43 9.09
CA VAL A 184 3.96 -17.39 7.71
C VAL A 184 3.54 -18.67 6.97
N PRO A 185 2.72 -18.59 5.91
CA PRO A 185 2.35 -19.78 5.12
C PRO A 185 3.53 -20.35 4.34
N LEU A 186 3.44 -21.62 3.94
CA LEU A 186 4.47 -22.31 3.14
C LEU A 186 4.82 -21.62 1.80
N GLU A 187 3.86 -20.90 1.21
CA GLU A 187 4.06 -20.15 -0.05
C GLU A 187 4.85 -18.84 0.18
N TRP A 188 5.12 -18.47 1.43
CA TRP A 188 5.88 -17.29 1.83
C TRP A 188 7.19 -17.71 2.49
N GLY A 189 8.24 -16.93 2.27
CA GLY A 189 9.53 -17.14 2.90
C GLY A 189 10.19 -15.82 3.24
N ASP A 190 11.18 -15.88 4.12
CA ASP A 190 11.96 -14.70 4.50
C ASP A 190 12.73 -14.17 3.28
N SER A 191 12.74 -12.84 3.15
CA SER A 191 13.42 -12.12 2.08
C SER A 191 14.17 -10.93 2.66
N ASP A 192 15.23 -10.51 1.98
CA ASP A 192 15.84 -9.22 2.24
C ASP A 192 14.89 -8.06 1.86
N ALA A 193 15.20 -6.85 2.34
CA ALA A 193 14.39 -5.65 2.15
C ALA A 193 14.35 -5.12 0.71
N ARG A 194 15.24 -5.61 -0.16
CA ARG A 194 15.43 -5.20 -1.55
C ARG A 194 15.52 -3.69 -1.74
N GLU A 195 16.17 -3.01 -0.80
CA GLU A 195 16.42 -1.57 -0.85
C GLU A 195 17.23 -1.20 -2.10
N ILE A 196 16.89 -0.05 -2.69
CA ILE A 196 17.62 0.50 -3.83
C ILE A 196 18.78 1.33 -3.30
N LYS A 197 20.00 0.90 -3.61
CA LYS A 197 21.22 1.64 -3.26
C LYS A 197 21.38 2.85 -4.17
N ASN A 198 21.67 4.01 -3.58
CA ASN A 198 21.85 5.29 -4.30
C ASN A 198 20.63 5.67 -5.17
N GLY A 199 19.44 5.22 -4.78
CA GLY A 199 18.20 5.60 -5.44
C GLY A 199 17.59 6.88 -4.86
N GLU A 200 16.85 7.59 -5.69
CA GLU A 200 15.99 8.69 -5.25
C GLU A 200 14.70 8.16 -4.65
N LYS A 201 14.08 8.97 -3.78
CA LYS A 201 12.83 8.62 -3.10
C LYS A 201 11.81 9.73 -3.29
N VAL A 202 10.61 9.35 -3.71
CA VAL A 202 9.49 10.28 -3.84
C VAL A 202 8.36 9.80 -2.94
N GLN A 203 7.98 10.66 -2.00
CA GLN A 203 6.81 10.47 -1.16
C GLN A 203 5.56 10.89 -1.93
N LEU A 204 4.61 9.97 -2.05
CA LEU A 204 3.29 10.22 -2.59
C LEU A 204 2.32 10.53 -1.45
N ARG A 205 1.11 10.97 -1.82
CA ARG A 205 0.01 11.19 -0.89
C ARG A 205 -0.33 9.90 -0.15
N SER A 206 -0.85 10.09 1.06
CA SER A 206 -1.43 9.05 1.88
C SER A 206 -2.96 9.11 1.82
N PHE A 207 -3.61 8.00 2.17
CA PHE A 207 -5.02 8.00 2.50
C PHE A 207 -5.23 7.37 3.87
N SER A 208 -6.35 7.68 4.52
CA SER A 208 -6.71 6.99 5.74
C SER A 208 -8.21 6.68 5.80
N THR A 209 -8.48 5.57 6.46
CA THR A 209 -9.80 5.18 6.94
C THR A 209 -9.86 5.43 8.45
N ASN A 210 -10.95 5.04 9.11
CA ASN A 210 -11.06 5.15 10.56
C ASN A 210 -10.09 4.23 11.33
N ASN A 211 -9.54 3.19 10.69
CA ASN A 211 -8.69 2.18 11.36
C ASN A 211 -7.29 2.03 10.76
N HIS A 212 -7.06 2.51 9.54
CA HIS A 212 -5.79 2.36 8.85
C HIS A 212 -5.42 3.66 8.16
N ARG A 213 -4.13 4.00 8.19
CA ARG A 213 -3.50 4.97 7.28
C ARG A 213 -2.49 4.24 6.41
N VAL A 214 -2.44 4.61 5.14
CA VAL A 214 -1.50 4.07 4.17
C VAL A 214 -0.70 5.21 3.58
N ASP A 215 0.60 5.23 3.81
CA ASP A 215 1.54 6.16 3.18
C ASP A 215 2.21 5.46 2.01
N THR A 216 2.41 6.17 0.88
CA THR A 216 2.96 5.59 -0.36
C THR A 216 4.27 6.27 -0.71
N LEU A 217 5.30 5.49 -1.01
CA LEU A 217 6.63 5.98 -1.39
C LEU A 217 7.18 5.14 -2.52
N VAL A 218 7.80 5.76 -3.51
CA VAL A 218 8.59 5.04 -4.53
C VAL A 218 10.06 5.40 -4.36
N SER A 219 10.88 4.38 -4.18
CA SER A 219 12.33 4.50 -4.40
C SER A 219 12.63 4.03 -5.82
N TYR A 220 13.52 4.72 -6.53
CA TYR A 220 13.94 4.30 -7.87
C TYR A 220 15.41 4.58 -8.08
N ARG A 221 16.05 3.73 -8.88
CA ARG A 221 17.44 3.95 -9.28
C ARG A 221 17.49 5.07 -10.32
N LEU A 222 18.47 5.97 -10.20
CA LEU A 222 18.75 6.94 -11.26
C LEU A 222 19.25 6.21 -12.50
N GLY A 223 18.69 6.53 -13.68
CA GLY A 223 19.25 6.05 -14.94
C GLY A 223 20.68 6.55 -15.11
N GLU A 224 21.51 5.78 -15.83
CA GLU A 224 22.83 6.27 -16.27
C GLU A 224 22.69 7.43 -17.27
#